data_AF-A0A2T1CJT1-F1
#
_entry.id   AF-A0A2T1CJT1-F1
#
_cell.length_a   1.000
_cell.length_b   1.000
_cell.length_c   1.000
_cell.angle_alpha   90.00
_cell.angle_beta   90.00
_cell.angle_gamma   90.00
#
_symmetry.space_group_name_H-M   'P 1'
#
loop_
_entity.id
_entity.type
_entity.pdbx_description
1 polymer ?
#
loop_
_entity_poly.entity_id
_entity_poly.type
_entity_poly.pdbx_seq_one_letter_code
_entity_poly.pdbx_strand_id
1 'polypeptide(L)'
;MNKQIIFVGSSVQDYQSLIERADGAEIFILNENFSAIEQISQALANQSDIEAIHILSHGSPGSLSLGSDTINNQNLTLFSNEIQQWGKALTKNADLLLYGCEVAAGETGLQFIEYLHQLTGANIAASNNKTGNKALGGDWELEVKSGQIETQPLNVPNYSYTLAPTIVADNKAILVSGTPTSTQIDVLANDSGTGRLNVQSIVTAPTNGIAIINDWIYVGGNFTNIGGLARNNIARLNSDGTVDNTFNPNPDFAVWAIAIDSSGNPIVGGDFRTIGIGGQPRNRIAKLNPTTGAADATFNPDASGPVYEIAIDSSGNPIVGGFFTTIGGQTRNDIAKLDPTTGVADATFNPDAQVREIAIDSSGNLIVGGRFGIIGGQPRNNIAKLDPTTGVADATFNPNATFATFNPILSARVNAIAIDSSGNLIVGGCFDTIS
;
A
#
# COMPACT_ATOMS: atom_id res chain seq x y z
N MET A 1 11.34 6.18 42.35
CA MET A 1 11.12 6.88 41.08
C MET A 1 10.26 5.96 40.25
N ASN A 2 9.18 6.48 39.70
CA ASN A 2 8.29 5.74 38.82
C ASN A 2 9.10 5.27 37.63
N LYS A 3 9.07 3.96 37.32
CA LYS A 3 9.89 3.42 36.24
C LYS A 3 9.27 3.82 34.91
N GLN A 4 9.95 4.71 34.20
CA GLN A 4 9.51 5.23 32.90
C GLN A 4 10.50 4.83 31.82
N ILE A 5 9.98 4.45 30.66
CA ILE A 5 10.77 4.15 29.48
C ILE A 5 10.34 5.06 28.35
N ILE A 6 11.31 5.62 27.63
CA ILE A 6 11.07 6.48 26.48
C ILE A 6 11.68 5.82 25.26
N PHE A 7 10.82 5.49 24.29
CA PHE A 7 11.24 5.08 22.96
C PHE A 7 11.19 6.27 22.01
N VAL A 8 12.28 6.52 21.30
CA VAL A 8 12.37 7.62 20.32
C VAL A 8 12.78 7.05 18.98
N GLY A 9 11.96 7.28 17.95
CA GLY A 9 12.32 6.92 16.57
C GLY A 9 13.52 7.73 16.09
N SER A 10 14.55 7.07 15.55
CA SER A 10 15.74 7.76 15.01
C SER A 10 15.42 8.64 13.79
N SER A 11 14.27 8.42 13.15
CA SER A 11 13.78 9.22 12.01
C SER A 11 13.20 10.58 12.43
N VAL A 12 12.90 10.78 13.73
CA VAL A 12 12.43 12.07 14.24
C VAL A 12 13.54 13.11 14.12
N GLN A 13 13.23 14.24 13.47
CA GLN A 13 14.21 15.31 13.26
C GLN A 13 14.76 15.82 14.60
N ASP A 14 16.09 15.90 14.73
CA ASP A 14 16.72 16.41 15.96
C ASP A 14 16.24 15.67 17.22
N TYR A 15 16.04 14.35 17.12
CA TYR A 15 15.63 13.51 18.24
C TYR A 15 16.59 13.60 19.44
N GLN A 16 17.85 13.99 19.23
CA GLN A 16 18.84 14.23 20.28
C GLN A 16 18.36 15.29 21.27
N SER A 17 17.74 16.37 20.78
CA SER A 17 17.19 17.42 21.64
C SER A 17 15.99 16.96 22.49
N LEU A 18 15.30 15.88 22.08
CA LEU A 18 14.19 15.28 22.82
C LEU A 18 14.68 14.44 24.01
N ILE A 19 15.89 13.87 23.91
CA ILE A 19 16.44 12.96 24.93
C ILE A 19 17.31 13.67 25.98
N GLU A 20 17.75 14.90 25.72
CA GLU A 20 18.56 15.71 26.66
C GLU A 20 17.80 16.13 27.94
N ARG A 21 16.48 15.92 28.00
CA ARG A 21 15.61 16.39 29.10
C ARG A 21 14.74 15.31 29.75
N ALA A 22 15.00 14.05 29.45
CA ALA A 22 14.30 12.91 30.04
C ALA A 22 14.96 12.49 31.36
N ASP A 23 15.05 13.41 32.33
CA ASP A 23 15.68 13.13 33.62
C ASP A 23 14.94 11.99 34.36
N GLY A 24 15.63 10.86 34.54
CA GLY A 24 15.15 9.72 35.32
C GLY A 24 14.41 8.62 34.57
N ALA A 25 14.20 8.74 33.25
CA ALA A 25 13.64 7.68 32.41
C ALA A 25 14.73 6.91 31.66
N GLU A 26 14.49 5.62 31.39
CA GLU A 26 15.36 4.82 30.52
C GLU A 26 15.03 5.13 29.06
N ILE A 27 16.03 5.45 28.24
CA ILE A 27 15.81 5.90 26.86
C ILE A 27 16.32 4.87 25.87
N PHE A 28 15.47 4.50 24.92
CA PHE A 28 15.80 3.62 23.80
C PHE A 28 15.60 4.37 22.48
N ILE A 29 16.65 4.41 21.66
CA ILE A 29 16.57 4.93 20.30
C ILE A 29 16.23 3.76 19.37
N LEU A 30 15.10 3.87 18.68
CA LEU A 30 14.66 2.87 17.71
C LEU A 30 15.36 3.14 16.39
N ASN A 31 16.19 2.19 15.96
CA ASN A 31 16.91 2.27 14.70
C ASN A 31 15.94 2.00 13.54
N GLU A 32 15.87 2.94 12.59
CA GLU A 32 14.99 2.88 11.43
C GLU A 32 15.25 1.71 10.47
N ASN A 33 16.41 1.07 10.52
CA ASN A 33 16.76 -0.06 9.65
C ASN A 33 16.25 -1.42 10.16
N PHE A 34 15.65 -1.46 11.35
CA PHE A 34 15.17 -2.67 11.99
C PHE A 34 13.74 -2.47 12.49
N SER A 35 12.99 -3.56 12.61
CA SER A 35 11.64 -3.53 13.17
C SER A 35 11.67 -2.86 14.56
N ALA A 36 10.94 -1.76 14.70
CA ALA A 36 10.75 -1.10 15.98
C ALA A 36 9.90 -1.95 16.92
N ILE A 37 8.93 -2.71 16.40
CA ILE A 37 8.14 -3.62 17.23
C ILE A 37 9.02 -4.67 17.88
N GLU A 38 9.96 -5.26 17.13
CA GLU A 38 10.94 -6.19 17.70
C GLU A 38 11.86 -5.50 18.72
N GLN A 39 12.37 -4.30 18.41
CA GLN A 39 13.24 -3.54 19.30
C GLN A 39 12.56 -3.19 20.63
N ILE A 40 11.32 -2.68 20.59
CA ILE A 40 10.51 -2.38 21.79
C ILE A 40 10.23 -3.68 22.56
N SER A 41 9.83 -4.75 21.87
CA SER A 41 9.56 -6.05 22.50
C SER A 41 10.80 -6.59 23.22
N GLN A 42 11.97 -6.51 22.60
CA GLN A 42 13.24 -6.93 23.20
C GLN A 42 13.62 -6.07 24.41
N ALA A 43 13.45 -4.74 24.31
CA ALA A 43 13.71 -3.82 25.40
C ALA A 43 12.81 -4.08 26.62
N LEU A 44 11.56 -4.50 26.39
CA LEU A 44 10.57 -4.77 27.43
C LEU A 44 10.59 -6.22 27.95
N ALA A 45 11.16 -7.18 27.21
CA ALA A 45 11.06 -8.62 27.50
C ALA A 45 11.53 -9.02 28.90
N ASN A 46 12.52 -8.31 29.46
CA ASN A 46 13.07 -8.56 30.79
C ASN A 46 12.76 -7.43 31.79
N GLN A 47 11.79 -6.59 31.47
CA GLN A 47 11.37 -5.49 32.32
C GLN A 47 10.08 -5.86 33.06
N SER A 48 9.93 -5.33 34.27
CA SER A 48 8.69 -5.35 35.03
C SER A 48 8.46 -3.99 35.67
N ASP A 49 7.25 -3.81 36.22
CA ASP A 49 6.86 -2.68 37.05
C ASP A 49 7.06 -1.32 36.36
N ILE A 50 6.88 -1.28 35.03
CA ILE A 50 6.91 -0.04 34.27
C ILE A 50 5.59 0.70 34.51
N GLU A 51 5.71 1.96 34.90
CA GLU A 51 4.58 2.83 35.20
C GLU A 51 4.25 3.75 34.02
N ALA A 52 5.23 4.06 33.16
CA ALA A 52 4.96 4.78 31.93
C ALA A 52 5.86 4.36 30.77
N ILE A 53 5.28 4.27 29.59
CA ILE A 53 6.00 4.21 28.33
C ILE A 53 5.66 5.47 27.53
N HIS A 54 6.68 6.18 27.06
CA HIS A 54 6.56 7.27 26.11
C HIS A 54 7.07 6.80 24.75
N ILE A 55 6.31 7.02 23.69
CA ILE A 55 6.75 6.71 22.32
C ILE A 55 6.73 8.01 21.51
N LEU A 56 7.90 8.48 21.10
CA LEU A 56 8.08 9.69 20.29
C LEU A 56 8.44 9.30 18.86
N SER A 57 7.58 9.66 17.92
CA SER A 57 7.59 9.12 16.57
C SER A 57 6.80 10.02 15.62
N HIS A 58 6.91 9.77 14.31
CA HIS A 58 6.02 10.38 13.34
C HIS A 58 4.62 9.76 13.39
N GLY A 59 3.60 10.55 13.09
CA GLY A 59 2.19 10.13 13.20
C GLY A 59 1.31 10.61 12.06
N SER A 60 0.15 9.95 11.94
CA SER A 60 -1.02 10.40 11.17
C SER A 60 -2.28 9.78 11.78
N PRO A 61 -3.51 10.20 11.40
CA PRO A 61 -4.75 9.64 11.97
C PRO A 61 -4.78 8.11 12.01
N GLY A 62 -4.77 7.55 13.23
CA GLY A 62 -4.78 6.11 13.50
C GLY A 62 -3.51 5.35 13.15
N SER A 63 -2.36 6.04 13.10
CA SER A 63 -1.08 5.42 12.76
C SER A 63 0.13 6.08 13.42
N LEU A 64 1.07 5.25 13.88
CA LEU A 64 2.42 5.63 14.32
C LEU A 64 3.48 5.02 13.39
N SER A 65 4.49 5.80 13.03
CA SER A 65 5.62 5.40 12.19
C SER A 65 6.90 5.26 13.03
N LEU A 66 7.23 4.03 13.38
CA LEU A 66 8.32 3.67 14.26
C LEU A 66 9.48 3.13 13.41
N GLY A 67 10.21 4.02 12.73
CA GLY A 67 11.30 3.59 11.83
C GLY A 67 10.77 2.83 10.62
N SER A 68 11.23 1.58 10.41
CA SER A 68 10.75 0.71 9.32
C SER A 68 9.31 0.22 9.52
N ASP A 69 8.81 0.23 10.76
CA ASP A 69 7.47 -0.25 11.06
C ASP A 69 6.47 0.90 11.03
N THR A 70 5.28 0.61 10.54
CA THR A 70 4.11 1.47 10.72
C THR A 70 3.04 0.64 11.39
N ILE A 71 2.61 1.03 12.59
CA ILE A 71 1.45 0.42 13.25
C ILE A 71 0.22 1.28 13.00
N ASN A 72 -0.88 0.64 12.64
CA ASN A 72 -2.17 1.28 12.38
C ASN A 72 -3.33 0.30 12.54
N ASN A 73 -4.56 0.78 12.38
CA ASN A 73 -5.78 -0.03 12.50
C ASN A 73 -5.86 -1.26 11.57
N GLN A 74 -5.13 -1.28 10.47
CA GLN A 74 -5.18 -2.38 9.49
C GLN A 74 -4.24 -3.53 9.85
N ASN A 75 -3.14 -3.24 10.54
CA ASN A 75 -2.09 -4.21 10.80
C ASN A 75 -1.78 -4.45 12.29
N LEU A 76 -2.44 -3.75 13.21
CA LEU A 76 -2.21 -3.93 14.65
C LEU A 76 -2.45 -5.38 15.12
N THR A 77 -3.37 -6.09 14.46
CA THR A 77 -3.63 -7.52 14.68
C THR A 77 -2.42 -8.41 14.38
N LEU A 78 -1.55 -8.01 13.44
CA LEU A 78 -0.33 -8.77 13.10
C LEU A 78 0.69 -8.75 14.24
N PHE A 79 0.67 -7.68 15.06
CA PHE A 79 1.60 -7.45 16.15
C PHE A 79 0.97 -7.68 17.53
N SER A 80 -0.21 -8.33 17.59
CA SER A 80 -0.97 -8.43 18.83
C SER A 80 -0.20 -9.20 19.91
N ASN A 81 0.59 -10.21 19.53
CA ASN A 81 1.36 -11.02 20.47
C ASN A 81 2.48 -10.21 21.11
N GLU A 82 3.17 -9.39 20.32
CA GLU A 82 4.26 -8.51 20.73
C GLU A 82 3.70 -7.39 21.62
N ILE A 83 2.63 -6.72 21.20
CA ILE A 83 2.02 -5.62 21.96
C ILE A 83 1.41 -6.12 23.28
N GLN A 84 0.79 -7.31 23.29
CA GLN A 84 0.35 -7.95 24.54
C GLN A 84 1.52 -8.30 25.45
N GLN A 85 2.69 -8.67 24.91
CA GLN A 85 3.89 -8.86 25.71
C GLN A 85 4.40 -7.56 26.32
N TRP A 86 4.28 -6.42 25.63
CA TRP A 86 4.59 -5.11 26.21
C TRP A 86 3.75 -4.87 27.45
N GLY A 87 2.45 -5.15 27.37
CA GLY A 87 1.51 -5.06 28.50
C GLY A 87 1.92 -5.88 29.73
N LYS A 88 2.66 -6.98 29.57
CA LYS A 88 3.14 -7.81 30.70
C LYS A 88 4.26 -7.14 31.51
N ALA A 89 4.99 -6.21 30.91
CA ALA A 89 6.03 -5.45 31.60
C ALA A 89 5.45 -4.25 32.39
N LEU A 90 4.18 -3.91 32.14
CA LEU A 90 3.50 -2.76 32.70
C LEU A 90 2.85 -3.07 34.05
N THR A 91 2.78 -2.04 34.90
CA THR A 91 1.90 -2.06 36.08
C THR A 91 0.43 -1.95 35.66
N LYS A 92 -0.48 -2.28 36.57
CA LYS A 92 -1.94 -2.25 36.31
C LYS A 92 -2.47 -0.89 35.86
N ASN A 93 -1.87 0.20 36.33
CA ASN A 93 -2.29 1.57 36.01
C ASN A 93 -1.26 2.26 35.11
N ALA A 94 -0.40 1.50 34.43
CA ALA A 94 0.63 2.10 33.61
C ALA A 94 0.03 2.94 32.48
N ASP A 95 0.74 4.00 32.13
CA ASP A 95 0.36 4.89 31.03
C ASP A 95 1.23 4.64 29.80
N LEU A 96 0.60 4.63 28.62
CA LEU A 96 1.26 4.65 27.33
C LEU A 96 0.98 5.99 26.66
N LEU A 97 2.00 6.83 26.54
CA LEU A 97 1.92 8.18 26.00
C LEU A 97 2.50 8.20 24.59
N LEU A 98 1.64 8.43 23.60
CA LEU A 98 1.97 8.41 22.18
C LEU A 98 2.11 9.83 21.64
N TYR A 99 3.35 10.21 21.32
CA TYR A 99 3.70 11.49 20.74
C TYR A 99 3.96 11.30 19.25
N GLY A 100 3.00 11.70 18.45
CA GLY A 100 3.08 11.75 17.00
C GLY A 100 1.94 12.60 16.47
N CYS A 101 2.20 13.33 15.38
CA CYS A 101 1.20 14.22 14.81
C CYS A 101 -0.09 13.45 14.50
N GLU A 102 -1.21 13.93 15.05
CA GLU A 102 -2.57 13.54 14.69
C GLU A 102 -2.90 12.06 14.89
N VAL A 103 -2.09 11.32 15.66
CA VAL A 103 -2.26 9.86 15.87
C VAL A 103 -3.67 9.50 16.32
N ALA A 104 -4.24 10.31 17.20
CA ALA A 104 -5.58 10.13 17.74
C ALA A 104 -6.65 11.00 17.09
N ALA A 105 -6.36 11.61 15.94
CA ALA A 105 -7.30 12.47 15.24
C ALA A 105 -8.42 11.67 14.55
N GLY A 106 -9.64 12.19 14.64
CA GLY A 106 -10.82 11.62 13.98
C GLY A 106 -11.22 10.24 14.49
N GLU A 107 -12.24 9.64 13.85
CA GLU A 107 -12.76 8.33 14.24
C GLU A 107 -11.70 7.22 14.13
N THR A 108 -10.87 7.27 13.08
CA THR A 108 -9.77 6.34 12.86
C THR A 108 -8.73 6.40 13.98
N GLY A 109 -8.35 7.60 14.43
CA GLY A 109 -7.44 7.77 15.56
C GLY A 109 -8.02 7.23 16.86
N LEU A 110 -9.29 7.52 17.16
CA LEU A 110 -9.95 7.01 18.37
C LEU A 110 -10.03 5.49 18.40
N GLN A 111 -10.34 4.84 17.27
CA GLN A 111 -10.33 3.37 17.17
C GLN A 111 -8.94 2.77 17.40
N PHE A 112 -7.90 3.44 16.90
CA PHE A 112 -6.51 3.01 17.10
C PHE A 112 -6.10 3.03 18.56
N ILE A 113 -6.42 4.14 19.27
CA ILE A 113 -6.16 4.29 20.70
C ILE A 113 -6.92 3.24 21.52
N GLU A 114 -8.19 3.01 21.20
CA GLU A 114 -8.99 2.00 21.91
C GLU A 114 -8.45 0.59 21.70
N TYR A 115 -8.01 0.25 20.49
CA TYR A 115 -7.47 -1.08 20.22
C TYR A 115 -6.12 -1.30 20.92
N LEU A 116 -5.24 -0.30 20.93
CA LEU A 116 -3.99 -0.36 21.71
C LEU A 116 -4.26 -0.49 23.21
N HIS A 117 -5.28 0.21 23.74
CA HIS A 117 -5.68 0.11 25.15
C HIS A 117 -6.06 -1.33 25.51
N GLN A 118 -6.85 -1.99 24.64
CA GLN A 118 -7.26 -3.37 24.84
C GLN A 118 -6.10 -4.38 24.74
N LEU A 119 -5.14 -4.16 23.83
CA LEU A 119 -4.00 -5.07 23.67
C LEU A 119 -2.98 -4.94 24.81
N THR A 120 -2.70 -3.72 25.25
CA THR A 120 -1.67 -3.46 26.27
C THR A 120 -2.22 -3.54 27.69
N GLY A 121 -3.50 -3.25 27.90
CA GLY A 121 -4.10 -3.04 29.22
C GLY A 121 -3.71 -1.73 29.89
N ALA A 122 -2.92 -0.87 29.21
CA ALA A 122 -2.44 0.41 29.73
C ALA A 122 -3.46 1.52 29.51
N ASN A 123 -3.48 2.55 30.35
CA ASN A 123 -4.16 3.80 29.98
C ASN A 123 -3.36 4.47 28.85
N ILE A 124 -4.03 5.10 27.89
CA ILE A 124 -3.35 5.69 26.71
C ILE A 124 -3.64 7.17 26.61
N ALA A 125 -2.61 7.97 26.39
CA ALA A 125 -2.72 9.37 25.99
C ALA A 125 -2.07 9.57 24.62
N ALA A 126 -2.72 10.33 23.73
CA ALA A 126 -2.19 10.57 22.39
C ALA A 126 -2.63 11.94 21.85
N SER A 127 -1.81 12.51 20.96
CA SER A 127 -2.11 13.79 20.32
C SER A 127 -3.12 13.62 19.18
N ASN A 128 -4.06 14.56 19.07
CA ASN A 128 -5.01 14.64 17.95
C ASN A 128 -4.71 15.79 16.97
N ASN A 129 -3.58 16.47 17.15
CA ASN A 129 -3.15 17.61 16.36
C ASN A 129 -1.63 17.49 16.08
N LYS A 130 -0.97 18.56 15.65
CA LYS A 130 0.47 18.53 15.45
C LYS A 130 1.19 18.49 16.80
N THR A 131 2.06 17.50 17.03
CA THR A 131 2.92 17.48 18.22
C THR A 131 4.24 18.25 17.97
N GLY A 132 4.70 19.09 18.90
CA GLY A 132 6.01 19.74 18.87
C GLY A 132 5.95 21.27 18.94
N ASN A 133 6.68 21.95 18.06
CA ASN A 133 6.92 23.39 18.14
C ASN A 133 5.64 24.24 17.94
N LYS A 134 5.36 25.12 18.91
CA LYS A 134 4.22 26.05 18.89
C LYS A 134 4.22 27.06 17.74
N ALA A 135 5.38 27.55 17.33
CA ALA A 135 5.48 28.46 16.19
C ALA A 135 5.17 27.75 14.84
N LEU A 136 5.29 26.42 14.80
CA LEU A 136 4.91 25.58 13.64
C LEU A 136 3.48 25.05 13.74
N GLY A 137 2.71 25.50 14.73
CA GLY A 137 1.31 25.12 14.94
C GLY A 137 1.12 23.78 15.64
N GLY A 138 2.15 23.28 16.34
CA GLY A 138 2.02 22.10 17.20
C GLY A 138 2.11 22.41 18.69
N ASP A 139 1.85 21.43 19.54
CA ASP A 139 2.06 21.52 20.98
C ASP A 139 2.48 20.16 21.55
N TRP A 140 2.68 20.06 22.86
CA TRP A 140 3.01 18.78 23.51
C TRP A 140 1.83 18.22 24.32
N GLU A 141 0.62 18.70 24.03
CA GLU A 141 -0.58 18.22 24.68
C GLU A 141 -1.01 16.87 24.07
N LEU A 142 -1.51 15.99 24.93
CA LEU A 142 -2.09 14.71 24.53
C LEU A 142 -3.58 14.78 24.87
N GLU A 143 -4.37 15.24 23.91
CA GLU A 143 -5.77 15.61 24.11
C GLU A 143 -6.67 14.39 24.25
N VAL A 144 -6.33 13.30 23.57
CA VAL A 144 -7.11 12.06 23.58
C VAL A 144 -6.56 11.16 24.67
N LYS A 145 -7.47 10.67 25.53
CA LYS A 145 -7.15 9.78 26.64
C LYS A 145 -8.12 8.60 26.67
N SER A 146 -7.60 7.39 26.81
CA SER A 146 -8.36 6.19 27.17
C SER A 146 -7.86 5.70 28.53
N GLY A 147 -8.74 5.64 29.53
CA GLY A 147 -8.36 5.40 30.93
C GLY A 147 -7.94 6.67 31.70
N GLN A 148 -7.32 6.50 32.86
CA GLN A 148 -6.88 7.59 33.74
C GLN A 148 -5.37 7.79 33.63
N ILE A 149 -4.93 8.94 33.12
CA ILE A 149 -3.51 9.24 32.91
C ILE A 149 -2.94 9.91 34.15
N GLU A 150 -2.01 9.24 34.82
CA GLU A 150 -1.32 9.72 36.03
C GLU A 150 0.03 10.36 35.69
N THR A 151 0.63 9.94 34.58
CA THR A 151 1.93 10.39 34.10
C THR A 151 1.82 11.76 33.46
N GLN A 152 2.71 12.67 33.88
CA GLN A 152 2.87 13.98 33.28
C GLN A 152 3.37 13.82 31.82
N PRO A 153 2.65 14.35 30.81
CA PRO A 153 3.16 14.35 29.45
C PRO A 153 4.48 15.11 29.33
N LEU A 154 5.34 14.67 28.42
CA LEU A 154 6.56 15.37 28.08
C LEU A 154 6.22 16.76 27.55
N ASN A 155 7.03 17.74 27.92
CA ASN A 155 6.94 19.09 27.37
C ASN A 155 8.34 19.55 26.99
N VAL A 156 8.60 19.65 25.69
CA VAL A 156 9.91 20.02 25.15
C VAL A 156 9.80 21.38 24.45
N PRO A 157 9.72 22.49 25.19
CA PRO A 157 9.35 23.81 24.63
C PRO A 157 10.41 24.39 23.68
N ASN A 158 11.65 23.89 23.74
CA ASN A 158 12.74 24.33 22.86
C ASN A 158 12.95 23.41 21.65
N TYR A 159 12.12 22.38 21.48
CA TYR A 159 12.19 21.54 20.29
C TYR A 159 11.84 22.39 19.06
N SER A 160 12.73 22.44 18.07
CA SER A 160 12.61 23.38 16.95
C SER A 160 11.63 22.90 15.86
N TYR A 161 11.19 21.65 15.93
CA TYR A 161 10.42 20.99 14.88
C TYR A 161 9.06 20.51 15.39
N THR A 162 8.25 19.95 14.50
CA THR A 162 7.11 19.12 14.88
C THR A 162 7.49 17.66 14.72
N LEU A 163 6.76 16.75 15.38
CA LEU A 163 6.84 15.32 15.12
C LEU A 163 6.11 14.93 13.82
N ALA A 164 5.75 15.91 12.99
CA ALA A 164 5.30 15.63 11.63
C ALA A 164 6.46 14.95 10.89
N PRO A 165 6.19 13.98 10.01
CA PRO A 165 7.21 13.39 9.15
C PRO A 165 8.08 14.51 8.58
N THR A 166 9.39 14.41 8.78
CA THR A 166 10.31 15.35 8.16
C THR A 166 10.26 15.10 6.67
N ILE A 167 9.39 15.84 5.97
CA ILE A 167 9.54 16.00 4.53
C ILE A 167 10.72 16.95 4.38
N VAL A 168 11.94 16.44 4.57
CA VAL A 168 13.06 17.04 3.88
C VAL A 168 12.62 17.00 2.43
N ALA A 169 12.54 18.16 1.78
CA ALA A 169 12.64 18.21 0.34
C ALA A 169 14.04 17.68 0.00
N ASP A 170 14.20 16.37 0.13
CA ASP A 170 15.40 15.69 -0.24
C ASP A 170 15.29 15.67 -1.76
N ASN A 171 15.91 16.66 -2.39
CA ASN A 171 16.35 16.58 -3.78
C ASN A 171 17.41 15.46 -3.94
N LYS A 172 17.41 14.43 -3.08
CA LYS A 172 18.11 13.18 -3.32
C LYS A 172 17.37 12.50 -4.45
N ALA A 173 18.02 12.55 -5.61
CA ALA A 173 17.82 11.57 -6.65
C ALA A 173 17.58 10.19 -6.04
N ILE A 174 16.53 9.52 -6.50
CA ILE A 174 16.34 8.10 -6.26
C ILE A 174 17.60 7.41 -6.78
N LEU A 175 18.46 6.93 -5.87
CA LEU A 175 19.61 6.11 -6.22
C LEU A 175 19.09 4.71 -6.55
N VAL A 176 18.86 4.46 -7.84
CA VAL A 176 18.69 3.09 -8.34
C VAL A 176 20.07 2.41 -8.31
N SER A 177 20.43 1.80 -7.19
CA SER A 177 21.59 0.92 -7.12
C SER A 177 21.16 -0.51 -7.42
N GLY A 178 21.46 -0.98 -8.62
CA GLY A 178 21.32 -2.39 -9.00
C GLY A 178 20.23 -2.67 -10.03
N THR A 179 20.41 -3.75 -10.78
CA THR A 179 19.43 -4.29 -11.72
C THR A 179 18.20 -4.77 -10.93
N PRO A 180 17.01 -4.19 -11.10
CA PRO A 180 15.87 -4.56 -10.26
C PRO A 180 15.31 -5.91 -10.72
N THR A 181 15.64 -6.97 -10.00
CA THR A 181 14.78 -8.14 -9.88
C THR A 181 13.71 -7.77 -8.87
N SER A 182 12.43 -7.80 -9.28
CA SER A 182 11.22 -7.40 -8.55
C SER A 182 11.36 -7.16 -7.04
N THR A 183 10.99 -5.96 -6.55
CA THR A 183 10.34 -5.63 -5.25
C THR A 183 10.75 -4.34 -4.50
N GLN A 184 11.48 -3.37 -5.05
CA GLN A 184 11.62 -2.07 -4.36
C GLN A 184 11.68 -0.88 -5.33
N ILE A 185 10.58 -0.13 -5.41
CA ILE A 185 10.58 1.29 -5.80
C ILE A 185 9.72 2.00 -4.75
N ASP A 186 10.35 2.70 -3.80
CA ASP A 186 9.65 3.61 -2.89
C ASP A 186 9.30 4.90 -3.64
N VAL A 187 8.02 5.06 -4.00
CA VAL A 187 7.50 6.33 -4.51
C VAL A 187 7.06 7.18 -3.31
N LEU A 188 7.97 8.01 -2.80
CA LEU A 188 7.63 9.06 -1.83
C LEU A 188 7.01 10.27 -2.57
N ALA A 189 5.73 10.16 -2.90
CA ALA A 189 4.94 11.27 -3.40
C ALA A 189 4.38 12.08 -2.24
N ASN A 190 4.76 13.36 -2.19
CA ASN A 190 4.27 14.37 -1.26
C ASN A 190 2.73 14.56 -1.38
N ASP A 191 1.94 13.89 -0.54
CA ASP A 191 0.52 14.22 -0.32
C ASP A 191 0.39 15.09 0.94
N SER A 192 -0.17 16.28 0.78
CA SER A 192 -0.36 17.26 1.85
C SER A 192 -1.66 17.02 2.67
N GLY A 193 -2.01 15.76 2.95
CA GLY A 193 -2.94 15.45 4.05
C GLY A 193 -4.26 14.76 3.72
N THR A 194 -4.28 13.70 2.91
CA THR A 194 -5.49 12.82 2.81
C THR A 194 -5.25 11.34 3.13
N GLY A 195 -4.05 10.97 3.55
CA GLY A 195 -3.72 9.59 3.90
C GLY A 195 -2.97 8.90 2.76
N ARG A 196 -2.04 8.04 3.17
CA ARG A 196 -1.12 7.22 2.36
C ARG A 196 -1.45 7.20 0.86
N LEU A 197 -0.51 7.65 0.04
CA LEU A 197 -0.49 7.37 -1.39
C LEU A 197 -0.60 5.83 -1.55
N ASN A 198 -1.78 5.34 -1.88
CA ASN A 198 -1.99 3.92 -2.16
C ASN A 198 -1.54 3.70 -3.60
N VAL A 199 -0.22 3.58 -3.79
CA VAL A 199 0.39 3.19 -5.06
C VAL A 199 0.01 1.73 -5.30
N GLN A 200 -0.94 1.50 -6.19
CA GLN A 200 -1.42 0.15 -6.49
C GLN A 200 -0.67 -0.49 -7.66
N SER A 201 0.00 0.31 -8.49
CA SER A 201 0.86 -0.17 -9.58
C SER A 201 2.00 0.80 -9.87
N ILE A 202 3.21 0.25 -10.06
CA ILE A 202 4.40 0.91 -10.60
C ILE A 202 4.87 0.04 -11.75
N VAL A 203 4.88 0.57 -12.97
CA VAL A 203 5.39 -0.17 -14.15
C VAL A 203 6.56 0.56 -14.78
N THR A 204 7.66 -0.17 -14.96
CA THR A 204 8.80 0.20 -15.80
C THR A 204 8.74 -0.61 -17.08
N ALA A 205 8.77 0.03 -18.25
CA ALA A 205 8.67 -0.66 -19.54
C ALA A 205 10.00 -1.39 -19.89
N PRO A 206 9.99 -2.69 -20.25
CA PRO A 206 11.19 -3.35 -20.76
C PRO A 206 11.22 -3.42 -22.29
N THR A 207 12.42 -3.35 -22.86
CA THR A 207 12.75 -4.11 -24.08
C THR A 207 14.01 -4.92 -23.80
N ASN A 208 13.86 -6.25 -23.81
CA ASN A 208 14.91 -7.26 -23.95
C ASN A 208 16.21 -7.01 -23.16
N GLY A 209 16.29 -7.50 -21.91
CA GLY A 209 17.55 -7.75 -21.22
C GLY A 209 18.56 -6.58 -21.21
N ILE A 210 18.37 -5.64 -20.27
CA ILE A 210 19.28 -4.52 -19.93
C ILE A 210 19.49 -3.48 -21.06
N ALA A 211 18.68 -2.41 -21.03
CA ALA A 211 19.07 -1.01 -21.30
C ALA A 211 17.92 -0.04 -20.97
N ILE A 212 18.22 0.97 -20.14
CA ILE A 212 17.40 2.16 -19.85
C ILE A 212 17.21 2.97 -21.14
N ILE A 213 15.98 3.15 -21.62
CA ILE A 213 15.59 4.29 -22.49
C ILE A 213 14.12 4.68 -22.23
N ASN A 214 13.93 5.95 -21.84
CA ASN A 214 12.71 6.77 -21.67
C ASN A 214 12.00 6.81 -20.29
N ASP A 215 12.73 6.60 -19.20
CA ASP A 215 12.71 7.47 -17.99
C ASP A 215 11.35 7.93 -17.42
N TRP A 216 10.28 7.16 -17.59
CA TRP A 216 8.96 7.51 -17.08
C TRP A 216 8.40 6.45 -16.14
N ILE A 217 8.05 6.89 -14.93
CA ILE A 217 7.41 6.07 -13.91
C ILE A 217 5.94 6.48 -13.87
N TYR A 218 5.04 5.56 -14.21
CA TYR A 218 3.61 5.78 -14.04
C TYR A 218 3.18 5.37 -12.64
N VAL A 219 2.39 6.23 -12.01
CA VAL A 219 1.88 6.03 -10.65
C VAL A 219 0.37 6.09 -10.72
N GLY A 220 -0.29 4.98 -10.41
CA GLY A 220 -1.74 4.89 -10.26
C GLY A 220 -2.14 4.76 -8.79
N GLY A 221 -3.25 5.38 -8.40
CA GLY A 221 -3.80 5.22 -7.06
C GLY A 221 -5.07 6.02 -6.83
N ASN A 222 -5.34 6.29 -5.55
CA ASN A 222 -6.35 7.24 -5.13
C ASN A 222 -5.66 8.46 -4.49
N PHE A 223 -5.48 9.51 -5.27
CA PHE A 223 -4.80 10.74 -4.84
C PHE A 223 -5.25 11.93 -5.68
N THR A 224 -5.05 13.15 -5.18
CA THR A 224 -5.37 14.39 -5.93
C THR A 224 -4.15 15.30 -6.15
N ASN A 225 -3.00 14.93 -5.57
CA ASN A 225 -1.74 15.62 -5.71
C ASN A 225 -0.58 14.61 -5.72
N ILE A 226 0.48 14.96 -6.46
CA ILE A 226 1.77 14.28 -6.40
C ILE A 226 2.87 15.32 -6.63
N GLY A 227 3.92 15.29 -5.81
CA GLY A 227 5.08 16.19 -5.95
C GLY A 227 4.71 17.68 -5.97
N GLY A 228 3.63 18.09 -5.28
CA GLY A 228 3.12 19.46 -5.25
C GLY A 228 2.29 19.86 -6.48
N LEU A 229 2.12 18.98 -7.47
CA LEU A 229 1.33 19.22 -8.66
C LEU A 229 -0.04 18.53 -8.56
N ALA A 230 -1.10 19.27 -8.87
CA ALA A 230 -2.45 18.70 -8.94
C ALA A 230 -2.54 17.65 -10.05
N ARG A 231 -2.73 16.39 -9.63
CA ARG A 231 -2.84 15.21 -10.47
C ARG A 231 -3.81 14.24 -9.80
N ASN A 232 -4.93 14.00 -10.44
CA ASN A 232 -5.95 13.11 -9.89
C ASN A 232 -5.67 11.68 -10.32
N ASN A 233 -5.41 10.80 -9.34
CA ASN A 233 -5.38 9.34 -9.40
C ASN A 233 -4.37 8.68 -10.35
N ILE A 234 -3.72 9.46 -11.23
CA ILE A 234 -2.63 9.01 -12.07
C ILE A 234 -1.64 10.15 -12.33
N ALA A 235 -0.36 9.81 -12.32
CA ALA A 235 0.72 10.71 -12.68
C ALA A 235 1.84 9.97 -13.41
N ARG A 236 2.68 10.76 -14.08
CA ARG A 236 3.93 10.31 -14.67
C ARG A 236 5.08 11.07 -14.02
N LEU A 237 6.11 10.37 -13.61
CA LEU A 237 7.35 10.94 -13.08
C LEU A 237 8.46 10.75 -14.10
N ASN A 238 9.43 11.66 -14.12
CA ASN A 238 10.70 11.49 -14.84
C ASN A 238 11.59 10.48 -14.09
N SER A 239 12.72 10.09 -14.68
CA SER A 239 13.68 9.16 -14.07
C SER A 239 14.33 9.69 -12.80
N ASP A 240 14.38 11.01 -12.65
CA ASP A 240 14.82 11.68 -11.44
C ASP A 240 13.75 11.75 -10.34
N GLY A 241 12.55 11.19 -10.60
CA GLY A 241 11.41 11.18 -9.69
C GLY A 241 10.56 12.44 -9.69
N THR A 242 10.93 13.48 -10.46
CA THR A 242 10.13 14.71 -10.57
C THR A 242 8.85 14.47 -11.37
N VAL A 243 7.78 15.18 -11.02
CA VAL A 243 6.48 15.02 -11.71
C VAL A 243 6.53 15.65 -13.09
N ASP A 244 6.10 14.90 -14.10
CA ASP A 244 5.95 15.41 -15.45
C ASP A 244 4.66 16.25 -15.57
N ASN A 245 4.84 17.54 -15.87
CA ASN A 245 3.74 18.47 -15.99
C ASN A 245 2.94 18.35 -17.30
N THR A 246 3.41 17.56 -18.27
CA THR A 246 2.79 17.39 -19.59
C THR A 246 1.76 16.26 -19.64
N PHE A 247 1.86 15.28 -18.73
CA PHE A 247 0.94 14.16 -18.63
C PHE A 247 -0.17 14.46 -17.62
N ASN A 248 -1.42 14.64 -18.09
CA ASN A 248 -2.57 14.88 -17.22
C ASN A 248 -3.86 14.21 -17.71
N PRO A 249 -4.03 12.89 -17.48
CA PRO A 249 -5.26 12.18 -17.82
C PRO A 249 -6.46 12.58 -16.96
N ASN A 250 -6.23 13.03 -15.72
CA ASN A 250 -7.26 13.56 -14.82
C ASN A 250 -8.55 12.71 -14.69
N PRO A 251 -8.47 11.40 -14.42
CA PRO A 251 -9.64 10.57 -14.14
C PRO A 251 -10.43 11.02 -12.91
N ASP A 252 -11.73 10.76 -12.93
CA ASP A 252 -12.67 11.12 -11.85
C ASP A 252 -12.62 10.21 -10.62
N PHE A 253 -12.14 8.97 -10.75
CA PHE A 253 -11.87 8.04 -9.65
C PHE A 253 -10.52 7.34 -9.80
N ALA A 254 -10.22 6.51 -8.80
CA ALA A 254 -8.96 5.80 -8.64
C ALA A 254 -8.56 4.98 -9.87
N VAL A 255 -7.25 4.96 -10.14
CA VAL A 255 -6.58 4.06 -11.07
C VAL A 255 -5.85 3.02 -10.23
N TRP A 256 -6.07 1.75 -10.52
CA TRP A 256 -5.55 0.63 -9.74
C TRP A 256 -4.51 -0.16 -10.53
N ALA A 257 -4.78 -0.39 -11.81
CA ALA A 257 -3.89 -1.09 -12.72
C ALA A 257 -3.33 -0.15 -13.79
N ILE A 258 -2.07 -0.35 -14.12
CA ILE A 258 -1.42 0.28 -15.26
C ILE A 258 -0.59 -0.81 -15.94
N ALA A 259 -0.70 -0.92 -17.26
CA ALA A 259 0.16 -1.73 -18.09
C ALA A 259 0.67 -0.89 -19.27
N ILE A 260 1.84 -1.20 -19.78
CA ILE A 260 2.44 -0.47 -20.90
C ILE A 260 2.46 -1.38 -22.12
N ASP A 261 1.85 -0.93 -23.22
CA ASP A 261 1.91 -1.67 -24.48
C ASP A 261 3.30 -1.58 -25.13
N SER A 262 3.54 -2.39 -26.16
CA SER A 262 4.83 -2.42 -26.88
C SER A 262 5.19 -1.10 -27.58
N SER A 263 4.24 -0.18 -27.72
CA SER A 263 4.44 1.16 -28.28
C SER A 263 4.64 2.23 -27.19
N GLY A 264 4.66 1.83 -25.91
CA GLY A 264 4.86 2.72 -24.77
C GLY A 264 3.58 3.42 -24.29
N ASN A 265 2.40 3.07 -24.80
CA ASN A 265 1.15 3.67 -24.36
C ASN A 265 0.67 3.03 -23.06
N PRO A 266 0.29 3.81 -22.03
CA PRO A 266 -0.33 3.26 -20.84
C PRO A 266 -1.77 2.82 -21.12
N ILE A 267 -2.07 1.59 -20.71
CA ILE A 267 -3.42 1.05 -20.58
C ILE A 267 -3.72 1.00 -19.10
N VAL A 268 -4.75 1.72 -18.68
CA VAL A 268 -5.05 1.96 -17.27
C VAL A 268 -6.41 1.39 -16.92
N GLY A 269 -6.50 0.79 -15.74
CA GLY A 269 -7.68 0.16 -15.19
C GLY A 269 -7.98 0.68 -13.79
N GLY A 270 -9.24 0.77 -13.42
CA GLY A 270 -9.62 1.19 -12.07
C GLY A 270 -11.12 1.36 -11.90
N ASP A 271 -11.49 2.42 -11.20
CA ASP A 271 -12.87 2.71 -10.80
C ASP A 271 -13.46 3.96 -11.48
N PHE A 272 -12.69 4.62 -12.34
CA PHE A 272 -13.09 5.84 -13.06
C PHE A 272 -14.29 5.60 -13.99
N ARG A 273 -15.15 6.61 -14.13
CA ARG A 273 -16.48 6.49 -14.75
C ARG A 273 -16.73 7.60 -15.76
N THR A 274 -17.94 8.15 -15.75
CA THR A 274 -18.60 8.80 -16.88
C THR A 274 -18.00 10.16 -17.25
N ILE A 275 -17.33 10.85 -16.32
CA ILE A 275 -16.55 12.05 -16.66
C ILE A 275 -15.30 11.64 -17.46
N GLY A 276 -14.80 10.43 -17.20
CA GLY A 276 -13.83 9.73 -18.02
C GLY A 276 -12.40 10.00 -17.61
N ILE A 277 -11.50 9.80 -18.57
CA ILE A 277 -10.07 9.98 -18.43
C ILE A 277 -9.53 10.50 -19.76
N GLY A 278 -8.49 11.34 -19.71
CA GLY A 278 -7.82 11.89 -20.89
C GLY A 278 -8.75 12.69 -21.79
N GLY A 279 -9.79 13.32 -21.22
CA GLY A 279 -10.77 14.12 -21.96
C GLY A 279 -11.83 13.31 -22.73
N GLN A 280 -11.96 12.00 -22.51
CA GLN A 280 -12.98 11.15 -23.13
C GLN A 280 -13.77 10.36 -22.09
N PRO A 281 -15.09 10.14 -22.29
CA PRO A 281 -15.87 9.23 -21.45
C PRO A 281 -15.37 7.80 -21.65
N ARG A 282 -14.80 7.24 -20.59
CA ARG A 282 -14.28 5.87 -20.53
C ARG A 282 -14.61 5.29 -19.18
N ASN A 283 -15.30 4.16 -19.16
CA ASN A 283 -15.60 3.48 -17.93
C ASN A 283 -14.49 2.47 -17.63
N ARG A 284 -13.75 2.76 -16.56
CA ARG A 284 -12.89 1.84 -15.79
C ARG A 284 -11.69 1.26 -16.50
N ILE A 285 -11.58 1.44 -17.81
CA ILE A 285 -10.41 1.09 -18.60
C ILE A 285 -10.22 2.04 -19.78
N ALA A 286 -8.99 2.46 -20.01
CA ALA A 286 -8.63 3.35 -21.11
C ALA A 286 -7.19 3.11 -21.58
N LYS A 287 -6.94 3.37 -22.85
CA LYS A 287 -5.59 3.50 -23.41
C LYS A 287 -5.28 4.99 -23.54
N LEU A 288 -4.10 5.41 -23.15
CA LEU A 288 -3.72 6.81 -23.09
C LEU A 288 -2.55 7.10 -24.02
N ASN A 289 -2.52 8.31 -24.59
CA ASN A 289 -1.33 8.84 -25.22
C ASN A 289 -0.25 9.01 -24.15
N PRO A 290 0.96 8.46 -24.35
CA PRO A 290 1.99 8.49 -23.34
C PRO A 290 2.39 9.91 -23.03
N THR A 291 2.54 10.79 -24.02
CA THR A 291 3.01 12.16 -23.82
C THR A 291 2.00 13.03 -23.07
N THR A 292 0.73 13.04 -23.49
CA THR A 292 -0.26 14.01 -23.01
C THR A 292 -1.22 13.45 -21.96
N GLY A 293 -1.40 12.13 -21.92
CA GLY A 293 -2.45 11.49 -21.13
C GLY A 293 -3.84 11.57 -21.76
N ALA A 294 -3.96 12.05 -23.00
CA ALA A 294 -5.23 12.04 -23.74
C ALA A 294 -5.67 10.59 -24.01
N ALA A 295 -6.96 10.30 -23.85
CA ALA A 295 -7.46 8.96 -24.10
C ALA A 295 -7.56 8.66 -25.60
N ASP A 296 -7.21 7.43 -25.96
CA ASP A 296 -7.40 6.90 -27.30
C ASP A 296 -8.90 6.82 -27.63
N ALA A 297 -9.29 7.45 -28.74
CA ALA A 297 -10.67 7.53 -29.18
C ALA A 297 -11.22 6.17 -29.66
N THR A 298 -10.37 5.27 -30.15
CA THR A 298 -10.80 3.96 -30.71
C THR A 298 -10.89 2.88 -29.65
N PHE A 299 -10.06 2.94 -28.61
CA PHE A 299 -10.04 1.95 -27.55
C PHE A 299 -11.11 2.24 -26.49
N ASN A 300 -12.23 1.50 -26.54
CA ASN A 300 -13.33 1.64 -25.57
C ASN A 300 -13.92 0.30 -25.13
N PRO A 301 -13.31 -0.39 -24.16
CA PRO A 301 -13.82 -1.65 -23.64
C PRO A 301 -15.07 -1.49 -22.76
N ASP A 302 -15.31 -0.34 -22.13
CA ASP A 302 -16.54 -0.06 -21.37
C ASP A 302 -16.90 -1.16 -20.33
N ALA A 303 -16.00 -1.46 -19.39
CA ALA A 303 -16.22 -2.50 -18.39
C ALA A 303 -17.40 -2.13 -17.47
N SER A 304 -18.30 -3.08 -17.18
CA SER A 304 -19.49 -2.84 -16.32
C SER A 304 -19.17 -2.76 -14.83
N GLY A 305 -17.96 -3.13 -14.44
CA GLY A 305 -17.47 -3.11 -13.07
C GLY A 305 -15.96 -2.89 -12.99
N PRO A 306 -15.44 -2.68 -11.78
CA PRO A 306 -14.08 -2.18 -11.56
C PRO A 306 -12.99 -3.10 -12.12
N VAL A 307 -11.92 -2.51 -12.66
CA VAL A 307 -10.77 -3.24 -13.23
C VAL A 307 -9.60 -3.19 -12.26
N TYR A 308 -9.22 -4.34 -11.71
CA TYR A 308 -8.16 -4.43 -10.70
C TYR A 308 -6.79 -4.70 -11.29
N GLU A 309 -6.70 -5.37 -12.44
CA GLU A 309 -5.44 -5.85 -12.99
C GLU A 309 -5.44 -5.80 -14.52
N ILE A 310 -4.28 -5.49 -15.10
CA ILE A 310 -4.06 -5.51 -16.55
C ILE A 310 -2.66 -6.06 -16.83
N ALA A 311 -2.59 -7.15 -17.59
CA ALA A 311 -1.35 -7.66 -18.16
C ALA A 311 -1.38 -7.55 -19.69
N ILE A 312 -0.21 -7.47 -20.33
CA ILE A 312 -0.09 -7.47 -21.79
C ILE A 312 0.51 -8.81 -22.22
N ASP A 313 -0.21 -9.57 -23.05
CA ASP A 313 0.31 -10.82 -23.59
C ASP A 313 1.44 -10.59 -24.62
N SER A 314 2.14 -11.66 -24.99
CA SER A 314 3.26 -11.59 -25.95
C SER A 314 2.85 -11.11 -27.35
N SER A 315 1.55 -11.11 -27.65
CA SER A 315 0.98 -10.59 -28.91
C SER A 315 0.50 -9.14 -28.79
N GLY A 316 0.64 -8.53 -27.60
CA GLY A 316 0.25 -7.15 -27.33
C GLY A 316 -1.20 -6.97 -26.88
N ASN A 317 -1.95 -8.05 -26.63
CA ASN A 317 -3.34 -7.97 -26.21
C ASN A 317 -3.45 -7.73 -24.69
N PRO A 318 -4.31 -6.82 -24.23
CA PRO A 318 -4.60 -6.67 -22.82
C PRO A 318 -5.41 -7.85 -22.29
N ILE A 319 -4.92 -8.46 -21.21
CA ILE A 319 -5.68 -9.38 -20.35
C ILE A 319 -6.07 -8.61 -19.10
N VAL A 320 -7.37 -8.50 -18.87
CA VAL A 320 -7.95 -7.63 -17.86
C VAL A 320 -8.65 -8.47 -16.81
N GLY A 321 -8.32 -8.26 -15.53
CA GLY A 321 -8.97 -8.87 -14.37
C GLY A 321 -9.73 -7.84 -13.53
N GLY A 322 -10.84 -8.22 -12.91
CA GLY A 322 -11.67 -7.25 -12.19
C GLY A 322 -12.89 -7.82 -11.50
N PHE A 323 -13.89 -6.95 -11.32
CA PHE A 323 -15.21 -7.30 -10.83
C PHE A 323 -16.31 -6.77 -11.76
N PHE A 324 -16.34 -7.29 -12.99
CA PHE A 324 -17.23 -6.86 -14.07
C PHE A 324 -17.96 -8.05 -14.68
N THR A 325 -19.13 -7.83 -15.26
CA THR A 325 -19.93 -8.87 -15.92
C THR A 325 -19.98 -8.73 -17.44
N THR A 326 -19.58 -7.55 -17.94
CA THR A 326 -19.46 -7.26 -19.38
C THR A 326 -18.27 -6.35 -19.62
N ILE A 327 -17.58 -6.57 -20.73
CA ILE A 327 -16.50 -5.72 -21.24
C ILE A 327 -16.31 -6.01 -22.74
N GLY A 328 -15.89 -5.00 -23.49
CA GLY A 328 -15.61 -5.07 -24.93
C GLY A 328 -16.81 -5.53 -25.77
N GLY A 329 -18.03 -5.21 -25.33
CA GLY A 329 -19.28 -5.61 -26.00
C GLY A 329 -19.70 -7.07 -25.78
N GLN A 330 -19.03 -7.81 -24.89
CA GLN A 330 -19.33 -9.22 -24.60
C GLN A 330 -19.65 -9.44 -23.11
N THR A 331 -20.39 -10.51 -22.81
CA THR A 331 -20.49 -11.04 -21.44
C THR A 331 -19.21 -11.79 -21.09
N ARG A 332 -18.47 -11.23 -20.15
CA ARG A 332 -17.21 -11.75 -19.63
C ARG A 332 -17.20 -11.44 -18.14
N ASN A 333 -17.28 -12.48 -17.32
CA ASN A 333 -17.28 -12.29 -15.89
C ASN A 333 -15.84 -12.25 -15.40
N ASP A 334 -15.46 -11.07 -14.93
CA ASP A 334 -14.29 -10.76 -14.12
C ASP A 334 -12.90 -10.98 -14.76
N ILE A 335 -12.84 -11.56 -15.96
CA ILE A 335 -11.63 -11.63 -16.78
C ILE A 335 -11.95 -11.59 -18.27
N ALA A 336 -11.17 -10.84 -19.04
CA ALA A 336 -11.29 -10.76 -20.49
C ALA A 336 -9.94 -10.53 -21.19
N LYS A 337 -9.83 -11.01 -22.43
CA LYS A 337 -8.79 -10.65 -23.38
C LYS A 337 -9.36 -9.63 -24.37
N LEU A 338 -8.65 -8.55 -24.63
CA LEU A 338 -9.14 -7.45 -25.46
C LEU A 338 -8.30 -7.27 -26.71
N ASP A 339 -8.95 -6.81 -27.79
CA ASP A 339 -8.25 -6.27 -28.94
C ASP A 339 -7.52 -4.96 -28.55
N PRO A 340 -6.20 -4.84 -28.82
CA PRO A 340 -5.38 -3.72 -28.33
C PRO A 340 -5.68 -2.37 -29.00
N THR A 341 -6.48 -2.35 -30.06
CA THR A 341 -6.82 -1.14 -30.83
C THR A 341 -8.21 -0.63 -30.49
N THR A 342 -9.18 -1.54 -30.39
CA THR A 342 -10.61 -1.24 -30.25
C THR A 342 -11.13 -1.48 -28.84
N GLY A 343 -10.49 -2.36 -28.08
CA GLY A 343 -11.00 -2.79 -26.77
C GLY A 343 -12.14 -3.80 -26.85
N VAL A 344 -12.46 -4.34 -28.03
CA VAL A 344 -13.44 -5.41 -28.19
C VAL A 344 -12.94 -6.69 -27.51
N ALA A 345 -13.80 -7.38 -26.79
CA ALA A 345 -13.43 -8.61 -26.10
C ALA A 345 -13.33 -9.79 -27.06
N ASP A 346 -12.30 -10.61 -26.90
CA ASP A 346 -12.11 -11.85 -27.63
C ASP A 346 -13.25 -12.83 -27.31
N ALA A 347 -13.97 -13.25 -28.35
CA ALA A 347 -15.12 -14.14 -28.25
C ALA A 347 -14.75 -15.57 -27.79
N THR A 348 -13.49 -15.98 -27.95
CA THR A 348 -13.00 -17.32 -27.65
C THR A 348 -12.40 -17.46 -26.26
N PHE A 349 -11.93 -16.36 -25.66
CA PHE A 349 -11.34 -16.34 -24.32
C PHE A 349 -12.42 -16.10 -23.25
N ASN A 350 -12.83 -17.14 -22.51
CA ASN A 350 -13.83 -17.02 -21.43
C ASN A 350 -13.56 -17.93 -20.22
N PRO A 351 -12.64 -17.53 -19.32
CA PRO A 351 -12.35 -18.27 -18.08
C PRO A 351 -13.46 -18.20 -17.01
N ASP A 352 -14.27 -17.12 -17.00
CA ASP A 352 -15.47 -16.99 -16.15
C ASP A 352 -15.20 -17.08 -14.62
N ALA A 353 -14.33 -16.22 -14.09
CA ALA A 353 -13.96 -16.25 -12.67
C ALA A 353 -13.36 -14.93 -12.16
N GLN A 354 -13.56 -14.64 -10.87
CA GLN A 354 -13.01 -13.45 -10.21
C GLN A 354 -11.48 -13.49 -10.10
N VAL A 355 -10.81 -12.92 -11.10
CA VAL A 355 -9.36 -12.76 -11.15
C VAL A 355 -8.98 -11.38 -10.59
N ARG A 356 -8.04 -11.39 -9.66
CA ARG A 356 -7.45 -10.18 -9.05
C ARG A 356 -6.05 -9.90 -9.52
N GLU A 357 -5.37 -10.93 -10.01
CA GLU A 357 -3.95 -10.87 -10.33
C GLU A 357 -3.65 -11.74 -11.55
N ILE A 358 -2.78 -11.25 -12.42
CA ILE A 358 -2.39 -11.91 -13.66
C ILE A 358 -0.88 -11.85 -13.81
N ALA A 359 -0.24 -13.01 -13.96
CA ALA A 359 1.15 -13.12 -14.35
C ALA A 359 1.26 -13.89 -15.67
N ILE A 360 2.22 -13.48 -16.51
CA ILE A 360 2.52 -14.14 -17.78
C ILE A 360 3.96 -14.63 -17.73
N ASP A 361 4.18 -15.93 -17.90
CA ASP A 361 5.53 -16.49 -17.89
C ASP A 361 6.28 -16.22 -19.21
N SER A 362 7.59 -16.49 -19.23
CA SER A 362 8.42 -16.30 -20.42
C SER A 362 8.02 -17.19 -21.61
N SER A 363 7.19 -18.20 -21.38
CA SER A 363 6.63 -19.07 -22.42
C SER A 363 5.25 -18.59 -22.90
N GLY A 364 4.73 -17.49 -22.35
CA GLY A 364 3.42 -16.94 -22.67
C GLY A 364 2.25 -17.61 -21.96
N ASN A 365 2.49 -18.45 -20.95
CA ASN A 365 1.40 -19.03 -20.17
C ASN A 365 0.81 -17.99 -19.22
N LEU A 366 -0.52 -18.01 -19.12
CA LEU A 366 -1.27 -17.11 -18.25
C LEU A 366 -1.50 -17.79 -16.89
N ILE A 367 -0.91 -17.26 -15.82
CA ILE A 367 -1.18 -17.69 -14.45
C ILE A 367 -2.04 -16.64 -13.78
N VAL A 368 -3.18 -17.05 -13.24
CA VAL A 368 -4.15 -16.13 -12.63
C VAL A 368 -4.38 -16.48 -11.18
N GLY A 369 -4.56 -15.42 -10.38
CA GLY A 369 -4.86 -15.48 -8.96
C GLY A 369 -6.15 -14.73 -8.67
N GLY A 370 -6.94 -15.22 -7.71
CA GLY A 370 -8.14 -14.52 -7.31
C GLY A 370 -8.98 -15.28 -6.30
N ARG A 371 -10.30 -15.15 -6.42
CA ARG A 371 -11.29 -15.79 -5.55
C ARG A 371 -12.24 -16.62 -6.39
N PHE A 372 -11.89 -17.89 -6.60
CA PHE A 372 -12.67 -18.81 -7.41
C PHE A 372 -12.44 -20.26 -6.99
N GLY A 373 -13.47 -21.10 -7.17
CA GLY A 373 -13.36 -22.56 -7.03
C GLY A 373 -13.47 -23.30 -8.38
N ILE A 374 -13.85 -22.58 -9.44
CA ILE A 374 -13.94 -23.05 -10.82
C ILE A 374 -13.48 -21.90 -11.72
N ILE A 375 -12.67 -22.21 -12.73
CA ILE A 375 -12.23 -21.28 -13.77
C ILE A 375 -11.86 -22.07 -15.02
N GLY A 376 -12.12 -21.52 -16.20
CA GLY A 376 -11.78 -22.13 -17.49
C GLY A 376 -12.36 -23.54 -17.66
N GLY A 377 -13.53 -23.79 -17.06
CA GLY A 377 -14.21 -25.09 -17.07
C GLY A 377 -13.63 -26.16 -16.14
N GLN A 378 -12.64 -25.86 -15.30
CA GLN A 378 -12.03 -26.82 -14.37
C GLN A 378 -12.18 -26.38 -12.90
N PRO A 379 -12.31 -27.32 -11.94
CA PRO A 379 -12.26 -27.00 -10.52
C PRO A 379 -10.82 -26.62 -10.14
N ARG A 380 -10.61 -25.33 -9.87
CA ARG A 380 -9.33 -24.77 -9.43
C ARG A 380 -9.61 -23.79 -8.31
N ASN A 381 -8.92 -23.96 -7.20
CA ASN A 381 -9.07 -23.06 -6.07
C ASN A 381 -8.02 -21.96 -6.14
N ASN A 382 -8.50 -20.74 -6.40
CA ASN A 382 -7.80 -19.44 -6.29
C ASN A 382 -6.55 -19.21 -7.14
N ILE A 383 -5.99 -20.25 -7.76
CA ILE A 383 -4.90 -20.18 -8.73
C ILE A 383 -5.22 -21.12 -9.89
N ALA A 384 -5.03 -20.63 -11.11
CA ALA A 384 -5.07 -21.48 -12.30
C ALA A 384 -4.04 -21.03 -13.33
N LYS A 385 -3.58 -21.99 -14.13
CA LYS A 385 -2.88 -21.72 -15.38
C LYS A 385 -3.90 -21.85 -16.50
N LEU A 386 -4.00 -20.85 -17.36
CA LEU A 386 -4.98 -20.78 -18.44
C LEU A 386 -4.30 -20.86 -19.80
N ASP A 387 -4.99 -21.50 -20.74
CA ASP A 387 -4.67 -21.38 -22.16
C ASP A 387 -4.89 -19.92 -22.61
N PRO A 388 -3.87 -19.26 -23.18
CA PRO A 388 -3.92 -17.83 -23.49
C PRO A 388 -4.82 -17.47 -24.69
N THR A 389 -5.34 -18.48 -25.39
CA THR A 389 -6.26 -18.30 -26.53
C THR A 389 -7.72 -18.49 -26.09
N THR A 390 -7.99 -19.57 -25.37
CA THR A 390 -9.35 -20.01 -25.04
C THR A 390 -9.76 -19.70 -23.60
N GLY A 391 -8.81 -19.47 -22.71
CA GLY A 391 -9.07 -19.30 -21.28
C GLY A 391 -9.42 -20.59 -20.55
N VAL A 392 -9.28 -21.76 -21.21
CA VAL A 392 -9.46 -23.07 -20.57
C VAL A 392 -8.34 -23.31 -19.56
N ALA A 393 -8.69 -23.81 -18.37
CA ALA A 393 -7.71 -24.09 -17.35
C ALA A 393 -6.92 -25.38 -17.64
N ASP A 394 -5.59 -25.33 -17.43
CA ASP A 394 -4.69 -26.47 -17.57
C ASP A 394 -5.08 -27.58 -16.58
N ALA A 395 -5.40 -28.76 -17.12
CA ALA A 395 -5.85 -29.92 -16.35
C ALA A 395 -4.76 -30.45 -15.38
N THR A 396 -3.49 -30.20 -15.66
CA THR A 396 -2.34 -30.73 -14.92
C THR A 396 -1.80 -29.77 -13.87
N PHE A 397 -2.11 -28.47 -13.99
CA PHE A 397 -1.71 -27.45 -13.03
C PHE A 397 -2.83 -27.20 -12.01
N ASN A 398 -2.69 -27.76 -10.80
CA ASN A 398 -3.65 -27.58 -9.72
C ASN A 398 -2.97 -27.42 -8.36
N PRO A 399 -2.46 -26.22 -8.05
CA PRO A 399 -1.82 -25.94 -6.77
C PRO A 399 -2.81 -25.88 -5.60
N ASN A 400 -4.12 -25.87 -5.90
CA ASN A 400 -5.22 -26.00 -4.94
C ASN A 400 -5.07 -25.08 -3.70
N ALA A 401 -4.87 -23.79 -3.93
CA ALA A 401 -4.71 -22.82 -2.84
C ALA A 401 -6.04 -22.69 -2.07
N THR A 402 -6.10 -23.15 -0.83
CA THR A 402 -7.34 -23.23 -0.04
C THR A 402 -7.15 -22.65 1.37
N PHE A 403 -8.27 -22.33 2.02
CA PHE A 403 -8.34 -21.97 3.45
C PHE A 403 -9.10 -23.10 4.14
N ALA A 404 -8.46 -23.82 5.06
CA ALA A 404 -9.00 -25.01 5.69
C ALA A 404 -9.84 -24.69 6.93
N THR A 405 -9.63 -23.52 7.55
CA THR A 405 -10.39 -23.07 8.71
C THR A 405 -11.51 -22.11 8.30
N PHE A 406 -12.76 -22.47 8.59
CA PHE A 406 -13.92 -21.64 8.26
C PHE A 406 -13.88 -20.35 9.09
N ASN A 407 -13.31 -19.28 8.54
CA ASN A 407 -13.40 -17.94 9.10
C ASN A 407 -14.52 -17.17 8.36
N PRO A 408 -15.66 -16.86 8.99
CA PRO A 408 -16.81 -16.24 8.32
C PRO A 408 -16.53 -14.81 7.79
N ILE A 409 -15.38 -14.23 8.12
CA ILE A 409 -14.93 -12.90 7.66
C ILE A 409 -13.72 -12.96 6.70
N LEU A 410 -13.10 -14.12 6.46
CA LEU A 410 -11.97 -14.29 5.53
C LEU A 410 -12.19 -15.48 4.58
N SER A 411 -12.20 -15.22 3.27
CA SER A 411 -12.18 -16.28 2.24
C SER A 411 -10.78 -16.46 1.68
N ALA A 412 -10.43 -17.69 1.31
CA ALA A 412 -9.25 -17.96 0.50
C ALA A 412 -9.20 -16.98 -0.69
N ARG A 413 -8.07 -16.29 -0.86
CA ARG A 413 -7.86 -15.38 -1.99
C ARG A 413 -6.39 -15.24 -2.27
N VAL A 414 -6.03 -15.26 -3.54
CA VAL A 414 -4.72 -14.81 -4.00
C VAL A 414 -4.83 -13.33 -4.34
N ASN A 415 -3.90 -12.54 -3.79
CA ASN A 415 -3.86 -11.09 -3.92
C ASN A 415 -2.62 -10.60 -4.68
N ALA A 416 -1.63 -11.47 -4.92
CA ALA A 416 -0.43 -11.17 -5.67
C ALA A 416 0.16 -12.46 -6.27
N ILE A 417 0.71 -12.34 -7.48
CA ILE A 417 1.36 -13.43 -8.20
C ILE A 417 2.52 -12.82 -8.97
N ALA A 418 3.71 -13.36 -8.78
CA ALA A 418 4.87 -13.01 -9.57
C ALA A 418 5.57 -14.27 -10.07
N ILE A 419 6.35 -14.12 -11.15
CA ILE A 419 7.25 -15.17 -11.63
C ILE A 419 8.66 -14.63 -11.52
N ASP A 420 9.53 -15.35 -10.82
CA ASP A 420 10.93 -14.94 -10.69
C ASP A 420 11.73 -15.20 -11.98
N SER A 421 12.97 -14.70 -12.03
CA SER A 421 13.85 -14.86 -13.19
C SER A 421 14.21 -16.32 -13.52
N SER A 422 13.94 -17.25 -12.61
CA SER A 422 14.17 -18.68 -12.78
C SER A 422 12.90 -19.42 -13.22
N GLY A 423 11.77 -18.71 -13.35
CA GLY A 423 10.48 -19.27 -13.72
C GLY A 423 9.66 -19.81 -12.53
N ASN A 424 10.07 -19.55 -11.28
CA ASN A 424 9.31 -19.99 -10.12
C ASN A 424 8.12 -19.07 -9.87
N LEU A 425 6.98 -19.67 -9.52
CA LEU A 425 5.77 -18.94 -9.14
C LEU A 425 5.85 -18.49 -7.67
N ILE A 426 5.75 -17.19 -7.45
CA ILE A 426 5.61 -16.56 -6.14
C ILE A 426 4.15 -16.17 -5.96
N VAL A 427 3.53 -16.55 -4.85
CA VAL A 427 2.11 -16.30 -4.59
C VAL A 427 1.95 -15.63 -3.23
N GLY A 428 1.29 -14.47 -3.22
CA GLY A 428 0.90 -13.75 -2.01
C GLY A 428 -0.63 -13.73 -1.86
N GLY A 429 -1.13 -13.95 -0.65
CA GLY A 429 -2.57 -13.97 -0.41
C GLY A 429 -2.96 -14.48 0.97
N CYS A 430 -4.24 -14.79 1.11
CA CYS A 430 -4.83 -15.38 2.31
C CYS A 430 -5.22 -16.82 1.98
N PHE A 431 -4.38 -17.80 2.35
CA PHE A 431 -4.58 -19.25 2.16
C PHE A 431 -3.76 -20.02 3.20
N ASP A 432 -4.28 -21.17 3.65
CA ASP A 432 -3.64 -22.03 4.66
C ASP A 432 -2.71 -23.06 4.01
N THR A 433 -3.01 -23.47 2.76
CA THR A 433 -2.26 -24.50 2.03
C THR A 433 -2.17 -24.17 0.54
N ILE A 434 -1.07 -24.61 -0.06
CA ILE A 434 -0.79 -24.66 -1.51
C ILE A 434 0.02 -25.94 -1.75
N SER A 435 -0.30 -26.73 -2.77
CA SER A 435 0.25 -28.08 -2.98
C SER A 435 1.01 -28.25 -4.27
#